data_AF-A0A2G7GS35-F1
#
_entry.id   AF-A0A2G7GS35-F1
#
_cell.length_a   1.000
_cell.length_b   1.000
_cell.length_c   1.000
_cell.angle_alpha   90.00
_cell.angle_beta   90.00
_cell.angle_gamma   90.00
#
_symmetry.space_group_name_H-M   'P 1'
#
loop_
_entity.id
_entity.type
_entity.pdbx_description
1 polymer ?
#
loop_
_entity_poly.entity_id
_entity_poly.type
_entity_poly.pdbx_seq_one_letter_code
_entity_poly.pdbx_strand_id
1 'polypeptide(L)'
;MWLYWIWLPAKKGEKREQRFIVSSRQRTPQTARQTGRRRWKIEALFKTLKSRFAFGKFGQKTKLGVLRYLCLSVACFFLCHFEHLDQIAQGQEVSSWPDWAALTGQVRMKCVGWVRLFELEKEMEQILAVWDGARQHAA
;
A
#
# COMPACT_ATOMS: atom_id res chain seq x y z
N MET A 1 -18.49 30.61 13.66
CA MET A 1 -17.25 29.80 13.80
C MET A 1 -17.20 29.29 15.24
N TRP A 2 -16.86 28.02 15.45
CA TRP A 2 -16.90 27.39 16.78
C TRP A 2 -15.50 26.95 17.21
N LEU A 3 -15.14 27.23 18.47
CA LEU A 3 -13.87 26.83 19.08
C LEU A 3 -14.14 25.79 20.17
N TYR A 4 -13.41 24.68 20.12
CA TYR A 4 -13.48 23.59 21.10
C TYR A 4 -12.09 23.35 21.67
N TRP A 5 -12.02 22.94 22.94
CA TRP A 5 -10.84 22.29 23.49
C TRP A 5 -11.14 20.84 23.82
N ILE A 6 -10.20 19.96 23.49
CA ILE A 6 -10.27 18.55 23.84
C ILE A 6 -8.99 18.11 24.54
N TRP A 7 -9.14 17.26 25.54
CA TRP A 7 -8.04 16.53 26.13
C TRP A 7 -7.80 15.24 25.33
N LEU A 8 -6.56 15.05 24.90
CA LEU A 8 -6.08 13.81 24.27
C LEU A 8 -4.94 13.22 25.12
N PRO A 9 -4.76 11.90 25.13
CA PRO A 9 -3.55 11.31 25.72
C PRO A 9 -2.31 11.81 24.97
N ALA A 10 -1.24 12.15 25.69
CA ALA A 10 0.03 12.56 25.07
C ALA A 10 0.68 11.40 24.32
N LYS A 11 1.52 11.74 23.33
CA LYS A 11 2.32 10.74 22.58
C LYS A 11 3.49 10.18 23.38
N LYS A 12 4.00 10.90 24.37
CA LYS A 12 5.09 10.51 25.27
C LYS A 12 4.79 11.05 26.67
N GLY A 13 4.44 10.16 27.60
CA GLY A 13 4.16 10.49 29.00
C GLY A 13 2.70 10.32 29.42
N GLU A 14 2.45 10.39 30.73
CA GLU A 14 1.13 10.18 31.34
C GLU A 14 0.20 11.39 31.27
N LYS A 15 0.74 12.58 30.99
CA LYS A 15 -0.03 13.83 31.00
C LYS A 15 -0.92 13.95 29.76
N ARG A 16 -2.14 14.46 29.93
CA ARG A 16 -3.05 14.75 28.80
C ARG A 16 -2.64 16.06 28.12
N GLU A 17 -2.65 16.08 26.78
CA GLU A 17 -2.45 17.28 25.98
C GLU A 17 -3.80 17.94 25.69
N GLN A 18 -3.91 19.24 25.95
CA GLN A 18 -5.05 20.04 25.51
C GLN A 18 -4.82 20.47 24.05
N ARG A 19 -5.81 20.25 23.19
CA ARG A 19 -5.79 20.69 21.79
C ARG A 19 -7.00 21.54 21.47
N PHE A 20 -6.77 22.62 20.74
CA PHE A 20 -7.80 23.52 20.25
C PHE A 20 -8.24 23.10 18.84
N ILE A 21 -9.54 23.09 18.60
CA ILE A 21 -10.15 22.73 17.32
C ILE A 21 -11.09 23.85 16.90
N VAL A 22 -10.88 24.37 15.70
CA VAL A 22 -11.78 25.30 15.04
C VAL A 22 -12.68 24.52 14.07
N SER A 23 -13.99 24.78 14.11
CA SER A 23 -14.93 24.18 13.17
C SER A 23 -15.93 25.20 12.63
N SER A 24 -16.32 25.00 11.36
CA SER A 24 -17.42 25.75 10.73
C SER A 24 -18.80 25.32 11.21
N ARG A 25 -18.92 24.13 11.81
CA ARG A 25 -20.18 23.58 12.34
C ARG A 25 -20.08 23.30 13.82
N GLN A 26 -21.23 23.34 14.50
CA GLN A 26 -21.27 22.95 15.90
C GLN A 26 -21.01 21.44 16.01
N ARG A 27 -20.04 21.02 16.82
CA ARG A 27 -19.68 19.60 17.01
C ARG A 27 -19.51 19.27 18.49
N THR A 28 -19.90 18.05 18.86
CA THR A 28 -19.60 17.54 20.20
C THR A 28 -18.11 17.17 20.31
N PRO A 29 -17.52 17.21 21.52
CA PRO A 29 -16.13 16.80 21.74
C PRO A 29 -15.82 15.38 21.27
N GLN A 30 -16.79 14.47 21.38
CA GLN A 30 -16.67 13.09 20.89
C GLN A 30 -16.56 13.03 19.37
N THR A 31 -17.42 13.76 18.65
CA THR A 31 -17.36 13.85 17.17
C THR A 31 -16.05 14.50 16.72
N ALA A 32 -15.55 15.51 17.45
CA ALA A 32 -14.25 16.12 17.17
C ALA A 32 -13.10 15.11 17.30
N ARG A 33 -13.09 14.30 18.38
CA ARG A 33 -12.13 13.21 18.58
C ARG A 33 -12.21 12.16 17.46
N GLN A 34 -13.41 11.72 17.09
CA GLN A 34 -13.59 10.73 16.02
C GLN A 34 -13.12 11.27 14.66
N THR A 35 -13.44 12.53 14.35
CA THR A 35 -12.96 13.20 13.13
C THR A 35 -11.44 13.29 13.11
N GLY A 36 -10.83 13.63 14.25
CA GLY A 36 -9.38 13.61 14.43
C GLY A 36 -8.79 12.23 14.12
N ARG A 37 -9.33 11.16 14.71
CA ARG A 37 -8.88 9.78 14.41
C ARG A 37 -9.02 9.43 12.93
N ARG A 38 -10.13 9.83 12.28
CA ARG A 38 -10.33 9.62 10.83
C ARG A 38 -9.27 10.34 10.00
N ARG A 39 -8.91 11.58 10.32
CA ARG A 39 -7.82 12.31 9.66
C ARG A 39 -6.50 11.53 9.73
N TRP A 40 -6.18 10.95 10.88
CA TRP A 40 -4.96 10.16 11.05
C TRP A 40 -4.98 8.86 10.26
N LYS A 41 -6.15 8.19 10.16
CA LYS A 41 -6.32 7.04 9.28
C LYS A 41 -6.07 7.39 7.81
N ILE A 42 -6.60 8.53 7.36
CA ILE A 42 -6.38 9.03 5.99
C ILE A 42 -4.88 9.31 5.76
N GLU A 43 -4.21 9.95 6.72
CA GLU A 43 -2.77 10.19 6.64
C GLU A 43 -1.97 8.90 6.56
N ALA A 44 -2.30 7.91 7.39
CA ALA A 44 -1.68 6.58 7.37
C ALA A 44 -1.89 5.87 6.03
N LEU A 45 -3.10 5.92 5.46
CA LEU A 45 -3.40 5.39 4.13
C LEU A 45 -2.50 6.02 3.06
N PHE A 46 -2.41 7.35 3.03
CA PHE A 46 -1.56 8.03 2.06
C PHE A 46 -0.07 7.76 2.26
N LYS A 47 0.40 7.57 3.51
CA LYS A 47 1.77 7.14 3.80
C LYS A 47 2.03 5.74 3.23
N THR A 48 1.10 4.81 3.40
CA THR A 48 1.21 3.46 2.81
C THR A 48 1.22 3.52 1.28
N LEU A 49 0.28 4.25 0.67
CA LEU A 49 0.21 4.39 -0.79
C LEU A 49 1.51 4.96 -1.38
N LYS A 50 2.05 6.03 -0.77
CA LYS A 50 3.31 6.64 -1.23
C LYS A 50 4.51 5.72 -1.08
N SER A 51 4.61 5.00 0.04
CA SER A 51 5.79 4.17 0.35
C SER A 51 5.77 2.79 -0.31
N ARG A 52 4.60 2.13 -0.38
CA ARG A 52 4.46 0.75 -0.85
C ARG A 52 3.88 0.61 -2.25
N PHE A 53 3.00 1.53 -2.66
CA PHE A 53 2.34 1.51 -3.97
C PHE A 53 2.87 2.58 -4.92
N ALA A 54 4.05 3.13 -4.58
CA ALA A 54 4.81 4.09 -5.38
C ALA A 54 4.01 5.34 -5.80
N PHE A 55 2.96 5.69 -5.06
CA PHE A 55 2.06 6.81 -5.39
C PHE A 55 2.78 8.18 -5.53
N GLY A 56 4.00 8.31 -4.97
CA GLY A 56 4.85 9.50 -5.11
C GLY A 56 6.07 9.35 -6.03
N LYS A 57 6.30 8.19 -6.66
CA LYS A 57 7.48 7.90 -7.50
C LYS A 57 7.08 7.79 -8.98
N PHE A 58 6.60 8.88 -9.56
CA PHE A 58 6.23 8.91 -10.98
C PHE A 58 7.37 9.47 -11.84
N GLY A 59 7.70 8.78 -12.93
CA GLY A 59 8.60 9.26 -13.99
C GLY A 59 7.86 9.80 -15.22
N GLN A 60 6.54 9.94 -15.14
CA GLN A 60 5.69 10.32 -16.26
C GLN A 60 5.76 11.82 -16.52
N LYS A 61 6.02 12.22 -17.77
CA LYS A 61 6.15 13.63 -18.19
C LYS A 61 4.82 14.27 -18.60
N THR A 62 3.77 13.47 -18.83
CA THR A 62 2.47 13.94 -19.33
C THR A 62 1.39 13.81 -18.25
N LYS A 63 0.42 14.73 -18.24
CA LYS A 63 -0.73 14.70 -17.31
C LYS A 63 -1.50 13.37 -17.41
N LEU A 64 -1.69 12.88 -18.63
CA LEU A 64 -2.37 11.60 -18.89
C LEU A 64 -1.58 10.41 -18.35
N GLY A 65 -0.25 10.40 -18.50
CA GLY A 65 0.62 9.37 -17.93
C GLY A 65 0.56 9.34 -16.42
N VAL A 66 0.56 10.51 -15.77
CA VAL A 66 0.40 10.64 -14.31
C VAL A 66 -0.96 10.08 -13.86
N LEU A 67 -2.06 10.43 -14.55
CA LEU A 67 -3.39 9.91 -14.20
C LEU A 67 -3.45 8.38 -14.29
N ARG A 68 -2.98 7.81 -15.41
CA ARG A 68 -2.93 6.35 -15.62
C ARG A 68 -2.10 5.66 -14.53
N TYR A 69 -0.95 6.24 -14.19
CA TYR A 69 -0.10 5.74 -13.12
C TYR A 69 -0.81 5.75 -11.76
N LEU A 70 -1.47 6.84 -11.41
CA LEU A 70 -2.23 6.94 -10.15
C LEU A 70 -3.36 5.91 -10.10
N CYS A 71 -4.10 5.72 -11.19
CA CYS A 71 -5.14 4.69 -11.29
C CYS A 71 -4.56 3.29 -11.07
N LEU A 72 -3.42 2.97 -11.68
CA LEU A 72 -2.74 1.68 -11.50
C LEU A 72 -2.26 1.48 -10.06
N SER A 73 -1.62 2.49 -9.44
CA SER A 73 -1.20 2.42 -8.04
C SER A 73 -2.37 2.17 -7.09
N VAL A 74 -3.51 2.82 -7.32
CA VAL A 74 -4.74 2.63 -6.54
C VAL A 74 -5.35 1.24 -6.78
N ALA A 75 -5.37 0.76 -8.03
CA ALA A 75 -5.83 -0.58 -8.35
C ALA A 75 -4.98 -1.66 -7.65
N CYS A 76 -3.64 -1.52 -7.67
CA CYS A 76 -2.74 -2.41 -6.94
C CYS A 76 -3.02 -2.43 -5.43
N PHE A 77 -3.31 -1.26 -4.84
CA PHE A 77 -3.72 -1.19 -3.43
C PHE A 77 -5.02 -1.95 -3.18
N PHE A 78 -6.04 -1.79 -4.02
CA PHE A 78 -7.31 -2.49 -3.85
C PHE A 78 -7.14 -4.01 -3.98
N LEU A 79 -6.35 -4.50 -4.95
CA LEU A 79 -6.06 -5.93 -5.07
C LEU A 79 -5.43 -6.49 -3.79
N CYS A 80 -4.43 -5.80 -3.24
CA CYS A 80 -3.82 -6.20 -1.97
C CYS A 80 -4.83 -6.10 -0.82
N HIS A 81 -5.64 -5.05 -0.77
CA HIS A 81 -6.62 -4.89 0.29
C HIS A 81 -7.68 -6.00 0.27
N PHE A 82 -8.15 -6.43 -0.91
CA PHE A 82 -9.07 -7.54 -1.03
C PHE A 82 -8.45 -8.87 -0.59
N GLU A 83 -7.20 -9.13 -0.97
CA GLU A 83 -6.49 -10.33 -0.48
C GLU A 83 -6.38 -10.33 1.05
N HIS A 84 -6.09 -9.18 1.66
CA HIS A 84 -6.07 -9.06 3.12
C HIS A 84 -7.44 -9.33 3.75
N LEU A 85 -8.53 -8.84 3.15
CA LEU A 85 -9.89 -9.12 3.63
C LEU A 85 -10.25 -10.60 3.49
N ASP A 86 -9.79 -11.25 2.41
CA ASP A 86 -9.99 -12.68 2.19
C ASP A 86 -9.24 -13.52 3.25
N GLN A 87 -7.99 -13.17 3.57
CA GLN A 87 -7.22 -13.79 4.65
C GLN A 87 -7.91 -13.65 6.02
N ILE A 88 -8.50 -12.50 6.31
CA ILE A 88 -9.30 -12.28 7.53
C ILE A 88 -10.55 -13.18 7.51
N ALA A 89 -11.24 -13.27 6.38
CA ALA A 89 -12.43 -14.11 6.24
C ALA A 89 -12.12 -15.61 6.43
N GLN A 90 -10.91 -16.04 6.04
CA GLN A 90 -10.41 -17.40 6.21
C GLN A 90 -9.90 -17.70 7.63
N GLY A 91 -10.01 -16.74 8.56
CA GLY A 91 -9.69 -16.96 9.98
C GLY A 91 -8.19 -16.92 10.30
N GLN A 92 -7.35 -16.39 9.42
CA GLN A 92 -5.95 -16.13 9.78
C GLN A 92 -5.88 -15.04 10.85
N GLU A 93 -5.00 -15.20 11.84
CA GLU A 93 -4.65 -14.12 12.76
C GLU A 93 -3.91 -13.02 12.00
N VAL A 94 -4.66 -12.03 11.52
CA VAL A 94 -4.06 -10.90 10.81
C VAL A 94 -3.95 -9.68 11.71
N SER A 95 -2.73 -9.14 11.79
CA SER A 95 -2.46 -7.86 12.45
C SER A 95 -3.38 -6.76 11.89
N SER A 96 -3.80 -5.84 12.76
CA SER A 96 -4.58 -4.65 12.39
C SER A 96 -3.92 -3.77 11.31
N TRP A 97 -2.62 -3.97 11.06
CA TRP A 97 -1.90 -3.41 9.92
C TRP A 97 -1.10 -4.52 9.23
N PRO A 98 -1.49 -4.94 8.00
CA PRO A 98 -0.80 -6.02 7.31
C PRO A 98 0.58 -5.57 6.83
N ASP A 99 1.49 -6.55 6.67
CA ASP A 99 2.70 -6.31 5.89
C ASP A 99 2.36 -6.22 4.40
N TRP A 100 2.14 -4.99 3.97
CA TRP A 100 1.85 -4.67 2.57
C TRP A 100 2.92 -5.17 1.60
N ALA A 101 4.18 -5.30 2.02
CA ALA A 101 5.24 -5.78 1.12
C ALA A 101 5.07 -7.28 0.83
N ALA A 102 4.92 -8.10 1.88
CA ALA A 102 4.65 -9.53 1.73
C ALA A 102 3.38 -9.78 0.90
N LEU A 103 2.31 -9.02 1.20
CA LEU A 103 1.04 -9.14 0.50
C LEU A 103 1.13 -8.77 -0.97
N THR A 104 1.86 -7.69 -1.32
CA THR A 104 2.11 -7.35 -2.72
C THR A 104 2.87 -8.44 -3.45
N GLY A 105 3.81 -9.12 -2.78
CA GLY A 105 4.52 -10.27 -3.33
C GLY A 105 3.57 -11.44 -3.62
N GLN A 106 2.70 -11.78 -2.68
CA GLN A 106 1.69 -12.84 -2.84
C GLN A 106 0.72 -12.53 -3.98
N VAL A 107 0.14 -11.33 -4.00
CA VAL A 107 -0.79 -10.90 -5.06
C VAL A 107 -0.09 -10.87 -6.42
N ARG A 108 1.18 -10.43 -6.48
CA ARG A 108 1.97 -10.49 -7.72
C ARG A 108 2.09 -11.92 -8.23
N MET A 109 2.42 -12.88 -7.37
CA MET A 109 2.51 -14.28 -7.76
C MET A 109 1.15 -14.86 -8.18
N LYS A 110 0.07 -14.49 -7.47
CA LYS A 110 -1.30 -14.97 -7.74
C LYS A 110 -1.86 -14.45 -9.07
N CYS A 111 -1.71 -13.15 -9.34
CA CYS A 111 -2.33 -12.49 -10.50
C CYS A 111 -1.44 -12.47 -11.75
N VAL A 112 -0.11 -12.34 -11.56
CA VAL A 112 0.85 -12.16 -12.65
C VAL A 112 2.07 -13.09 -12.53
N GLY A 113 1.95 -14.18 -11.76
CA GLY A 113 3.02 -15.17 -11.62
C GLY A 113 3.42 -15.81 -12.95
N TRP A 114 2.44 -15.98 -13.86
CA TRP A 114 2.68 -16.50 -15.20
C TRP A 114 3.67 -15.65 -16.02
N VAL A 115 3.67 -14.32 -15.82
CA VAL A 115 4.62 -13.43 -16.51
C VAL A 115 6.04 -13.78 -16.08
N ARG A 116 6.25 -14.01 -14.78
CA ARG A 116 7.56 -14.39 -14.25
C ARG A 116 7.97 -15.79 -14.70
N LEU A 117 7.02 -16.72 -14.79
CA LEU A 117 7.28 -18.06 -15.32
C LEU A 117 7.76 -17.99 -16.77
N PHE A 118 7.07 -17.23 -17.62
CA PHE A 118 7.45 -17.05 -19.02
C PHE A 118 8.83 -16.39 -19.19
N GLU A 119 9.16 -15.39 -18.36
CA GLU A 119 10.51 -14.80 -18.34
C GLU A 119 11.59 -15.86 -18.04
N LEU A 120 11.33 -16.73 -17.06
CA LEU A 120 12.26 -17.80 -16.66
C LEU A 120 12.39 -18.87 -17.75
N GLU A 121 11.29 -19.25 -18.41
CA GLU A 121 11.31 -20.18 -19.54
C GLU A 121 12.18 -19.65 -20.68
N LYS A 122 12.01 -18.38 -21.04
CA LYS A 122 12.80 -17.74 -22.09
C LYS A 122 14.29 -17.64 -21.72
N GLU A 123 14.60 -17.33 -20.46
CA GLU A 123 15.97 -17.29 -19.96
C GLU A 123 16.61 -18.69 -20.00
N MET A 124 15.85 -19.72 -19.62
CA MET A 124 16.28 -21.12 -19.72
C MET A 124 16.59 -21.53 -21.16
N GLU A 125 15.72 -21.20 -22.12
CA GLU A 125 15.96 -21.48 -23.55
C GLU A 125 17.25 -20.84 -24.06
N GLN A 126 17.52 -19.58 -23.66
CA GLN A 126 18.74 -18.86 -24.04
C GLN A 126 20.00 -19.54 -23.48
N ILE A 127 19.95 -19.98 -22.21
CA ILE A 127 21.06 -20.68 -21.56
C ILE A 127 21.32 -22.02 -22.25
N LEU A 128 20.27 -22.79 -22.53
CA LEU A 128 20.38 -24.09 -23.21
C LEU A 128 20.98 -23.95 -24.61
N ALA A 129 20.58 -22.94 -25.39
CA ALA A 129 21.14 -22.69 -26.72
C ALA A 129 22.66 -22.44 -26.69
N VAL A 130 23.16 -21.68 -25.70
CA VAL A 130 24.60 -21.46 -25.52
C VAL A 130 25.30 -22.73 -25.05
N TRP A 131 24.69 -23.46 -24.11
CA TRP A 131 25.25 -24.68 -23.56
C TRP A 131 25.38 -25.78 -24.63
N ASP A 132 24.35 -25.99 -25.46
CA ASP A 132 24.36 -26.99 -26.52
C ASP A 132 25.38 -26.65 -27.61
N GLY A 133 25.50 -25.38 -27.99
CA GLY A 133 26.56 -24.93 -28.90
C GLY A 133 27.97 -25.16 -28.35
N ALA A 134 28.19 -24.91 -27.05
CA ALA A 134 29.47 -25.19 -26.39
C ALA A 134 29.80 -26.69 -26.37
N ARG A 135 28.80 -27.56 -26.22
CA ARG A 135 28.97 -29.02 -26.29
C ARG A 135 29.31 -29.51 -27.70
N GLN A 136 28.69 -28.94 -28.73
CA GLN A 136 28.97 -29.29 -30.12
C GLN A 136 30.37 -28.87 -30.58
N HIS A 137 30.95 -27.82 -29.99
CA HIS A 137 32.33 -27.40 -30.27
C HIS A 137 33.40 -28.14 -29.44
N ALA A 138 33.00 -28.88 -28.40
CA ALA A 138 33.89 -29.61 -27.52
C ALA A 138 34.03 -31.12 -27.86
N ALA A 139 33.26 -31.61 -28.83
CA ALA A 139 33.32 -32.97 -29.37
C ALA A 139 33.97 -32.98 -30.76
#